data_AF-A0A380Z1W6-F1
#
_entry.id   AF-A0A380Z1W6-F1
#
_cell.length_a   1.000
_cell.length_b   1.000
_cell.length_c   1.000
_cell.angle_alpha   90.00
_cell.angle_beta   90.00
_cell.angle_gamma   90.00
#
_symmetry.space_group_name_H-M   'P 1'
#
loop_
_entity.id
_entity.type
_entity.pdbx_description
1 polymer ?
#
loop_
_entity_poly.entity_id
_entity_poly.type
_entity_poly.pdbx_seq_one_letter_code
_entity_poly.pdbx_strand_id
1 'polypeptide(L)'
;MKNYSVAVIGLGAMGMGAAKSCVNAGLNTYGVDLNPVALQTLKVHGAKAVGKSAVDFAQELDAVVLLVVNAAQVNAVLFGENGLAPHLKPNTAVMVSSTISAQDAQAISQKLTELGLLMLDAPVSGGAAKAAAGEMTVMASGSAQAFAKLQPVLDAVAGKVYRVGEEIGLGATVKIIHQLLAGVHIAAGAEAMALAAKAGIPLDLMYEVVTNAAGNSWMFENRMKHVVDGGLHPAFNG
;
A
#
# COMPACT_ATOMS: atom_id res chain seq x y z
N MET A 1 -3.01 23.99 -13.93
CA MET A 1 -2.63 23.09 -12.81
C MET A 1 -3.89 22.33 -12.42
N LYS A 2 -3.83 20.99 -12.35
CA LYS A 2 -5.01 20.17 -12.00
C LYS A 2 -5.34 20.45 -10.53
N ASN A 3 -6.46 21.11 -10.27
CA ASN A 3 -6.95 21.36 -8.92
C ASN A 3 -7.57 20.07 -8.37
N TYR A 4 -6.72 19.10 -8.02
CA TYR A 4 -7.15 17.79 -7.50
C TYR A 4 -6.52 17.57 -6.14
N SER A 5 -7.35 17.29 -5.14
CA SER A 5 -6.96 17.18 -3.74
C SER A 5 -7.05 15.74 -3.25
N VAL A 6 -5.95 15.24 -2.68
CA VAL A 6 -5.85 13.86 -2.19
C VAL A 6 -5.29 13.83 -0.77
N ALA A 7 -5.96 13.09 0.12
CA ALA A 7 -5.40 12.74 1.42
C ALA A 7 -4.74 11.37 1.36
N VAL A 8 -3.51 11.25 1.86
CA VAL A 8 -2.85 9.96 2.10
C VAL A 8 -2.78 9.72 3.60
N ILE A 9 -3.43 8.65 4.05
CA ILE A 9 -3.57 8.28 5.46
C ILE A 9 -2.77 7.01 5.74
N GLY A 10 -1.89 7.10 6.73
CA GLY A 10 -0.82 6.15 6.96
C GLY A 10 0.40 6.56 6.13
N LEU A 11 1.42 7.10 6.79
CA LEU A 11 2.67 7.62 6.24
C LEU A 11 3.87 6.74 6.64
N GLY A 12 3.64 5.43 6.71
CA GLY A 12 4.72 4.44 6.75
C GLY A 12 5.49 4.37 5.42
N ALA A 13 6.33 3.34 5.23
CA ALA A 13 7.20 3.25 4.05
C ALA A 13 6.46 3.38 2.70
N MET A 14 5.34 2.65 2.54
CA MET A 14 4.51 2.72 1.34
C MET A 14 3.73 4.04 1.24
N GLY A 15 3.11 4.45 2.35
CA GLY A 15 2.33 5.68 2.47
C GLY A 15 3.10 6.95 2.17
N MET A 16 4.31 7.07 2.73
CA MET A 16 5.22 8.19 2.49
C MET A 16 5.61 8.26 1.01
N GLY A 17 5.91 7.13 0.37
CA GLY A 17 6.21 7.07 -1.06
C GLY A 17 5.04 7.55 -1.91
N ALA A 18 3.84 7.05 -1.64
CA ALA A 18 2.62 7.48 -2.31
C ALA A 18 2.35 8.99 -2.15
N ALA A 19 2.43 9.51 -0.92
CA ALA A 19 2.19 10.91 -0.63
C ALA A 19 3.21 11.84 -1.32
N LYS A 20 4.50 11.49 -1.28
CA LYS A 20 5.55 12.24 -1.99
C LYS A 20 5.34 12.21 -3.50
N SER A 21 4.90 11.08 -4.04
CA SER A 21 4.63 10.93 -5.47
C SER A 21 3.44 11.82 -5.90
N CYS A 22 2.37 11.89 -5.10
CA CYS A 22 1.26 12.81 -5.33
C CYS A 22 1.72 14.29 -5.29
N VAL A 23 2.60 14.67 -4.36
CA VAL A 23 3.18 16.03 -4.32
C VAL A 23 4.00 16.31 -5.59
N ASN A 24 4.86 15.38 -6.00
CA ASN A 24 5.70 15.52 -7.19
C ASN A 24 4.87 15.62 -8.48
N ALA A 25 3.70 14.96 -8.53
CA ALA A 25 2.74 15.06 -9.62
C ALA A 25 1.93 16.37 -9.63
N GLY A 26 2.15 17.25 -8.64
CA GLY A 26 1.47 18.54 -8.51
C GLY A 26 0.04 18.45 -7.98
N LEU A 27 -0.32 17.35 -7.30
CA LEU A 27 -1.61 17.22 -6.62
C LEU A 27 -1.58 17.97 -5.28
N ASN A 28 -2.72 18.57 -4.90
CA ASN A 28 -2.91 19.15 -3.58
C ASN A 28 -2.94 18.01 -2.54
N THR A 29 -1.77 17.64 -2.02
CA THR A 29 -1.61 16.45 -1.19
C THR A 29 -1.68 16.79 0.29
N TYR A 30 -2.50 16.05 1.03
CA TYR A 30 -2.65 16.15 2.48
C TYR A 30 -2.15 14.86 3.12
N GLY A 31 -1.41 14.97 4.22
CA GLY A 31 -0.86 13.82 4.93
C GLY A 31 -1.53 13.59 6.27
N VAL A 32 -1.88 12.34 6.57
CA VAL A 32 -2.39 11.96 7.90
C VAL A 32 -1.62 10.79 8.47
N ASP A 33 -1.12 10.96 9.68
CA ASP A 33 -0.44 9.94 10.48
C ASP A 33 -0.43 10.32 11.95
N LEU A 34 -0.24 9.34 12.84
CA LEU A 34 -0.07 9.57 14.27
C LEU A 34 1.38 9.96 14.62
N ASN A 35 2.34 9.56 13.79
CA ASN A 35 3.77 9.80 13.96
C ASN A 35 4.13 11.24 13.52
N PRO A 36 4.54 12.12 14.47
CA PRO A 36 4.89 13.50 14.15
C PRO A 36 6.10 13.63 13.21
N VAL A 37 7.03 12.66 13.22
CA VAL A 37 8.19 12.67 12.31
C VAL A 37 7.75 12.43 10.87
N ALA A 38 6.80 11.52 10.65
CA ALA A 38 6.25 11.26 9.33
C ALA A 38 5.49 12.49 8.79
N LEU A 39 4.66 13.11 9.63
CA LEU A 39 3.99 14.37 9.29
C LEU A 39 4.98 15.46 8.89
N GLN A 40 6.02 15.68 9.70
CA GLN A 40 7.03 16.69 9.42
C GLN A 40 7.80 16.39 8.12
N THR A 41 8.15 15.13 7.88
CA THR A 41 8.83 14.69 6.66
C THR A 41 8.03 15.05 5.41
N LEU A 42 6.73 14.76 5.41
CA LEU A 42 5.88 15.06 4.26
C LEU A 42 5.60 16.56 4.11
N LYS A 43 5.45 17.28 5.22
CA LYS A 43 5.29 18.74 5.21
C LYS A 43 6.48 19.44 4.55
N VAL A 44 7.70 19.05 4.93
CA VAL A 44 8.95 19.56 4.31
C VAL A 44 9.03 19.21 2.82
N HIS A 45 8.49 18.06 2.42
CA HIS A 45 8.44 17.64 1.02
C HIS A 45 7.45 18.45 0.16
N GLY A 46 6.55 19.24 0.78
CA GLY A 46 5.64 20.13 0.05
C GLY A 46 4.17 19.71 0.08
N ALA A 47 3.75 18.86 1.02
CA ALA A 47 2.31 18.65 1.24
C ALA A 47 1.60 19.95 1.62
N LYS A 48 0.37 20.11 1.14
CA LYS A 48 -0.48 21.28 1.39
C LYS A 48 -0.82 21.42 2.87
N ALA A 49 -1.12 20.30 3.54
CA ALA A 49 -1.26 20.23 4.99
C ALA A 49 -0.95 18.83 5.51
N VAL A 50 -0.65 18.73 6.80
CA VAL A 50 -0.46 17.46 7.51
C VAL A 50 -1.16 17.52 8.86
N GLY A 51 -1.68 16.40 9.35
CA GLY A 51 -2.38 16.34 10.62
C GLY A 51 -2.57 14.93 11.15
N LYS A 52 -3.16 14.81 12.34
CA LYS A 52 -3.53 13.51 12.93
C LYS A 52 -4.92 13.03 12.47
N SER A 53 -5.67 13.89 11.77
CA SER A 53 -6.97 13.62 11.20
C SER A 53 -7.10 14.35 9.86
N ALA A 54 -7.94 13.82 8.97
CA ALA A 54 -8.31 14.47 7.71
C ALA A 54 -9.61 15.28 7.80
N VAL A 55 -10.30 15.27 8.94
CA VAL A 55 -11.63 15.90 9.09
C VAL A 55 -11.59 17.39 8.73
N ASP A 56 -10.55 18.12 9.16
CA ASP A 56 -10.42 19.57 8.94
C ASP A 56 -10.39 19.98 7.45
N PHE A 57 -9.98 19.07 6.57
CA PHE A 57 -9.88 19.31 5.14
C PHE A 57 -10.72 18.33 4.31
N ALA A 58 -11.61 17.57 4.94
CA ALA A 58 -12.43 16.53 4.29
C ALA A 58 -13.28 17.09 3.12
N GLN A 59 -13.74 18.34 3.26
CA GLN A 59 -14.53 19.03 2.23
C GLN A 59 -13.68 19.49 1.02
N GLU A 60 -12.36 19.52 1.14
CA GLU A 60 -11.47 19.86 0.02
C GLU A 60 -11.12 18.64 -0.83
N LEU A 61 -11.28 17.42 -0.29
CA LEU A 61 -10.77 16.20 -0.90
C LEU A 61 -11.61 15.73 -2.10
N ASP A 62 -10.92 15.27 -3.14
CA ASP A 62 -11.48 14.51 -4.26
C ASP A 62 -11.25 13.00 -4.06
N ALA A 63 -10.16 12.65 -3.36
CA ALA A 63 -9.83 11.29 -3.00
C ALA A 63 -9.15 11.15 -1.63
N VAL A 64 -9.27 9.94 -1.09
CA VAL A 64 -8.56 9.46 0.10
C VAL A 64 -7.84 8.17 -0.26
N VAL A 65 -6.57 8.04 0.12
CA VAL A 65 -5.77 6.82 0.00
C VAL A 65 -5.45 6.31 1.39
N LEU A 66 -5.85 5.08 1.69
CA LEU A 66 -5.57 4.42 2.96
C LEU A 66 -4.44 3.41 2.78
N LEU A 67 -3.31 3.68 3.41
CA LEU A 67 -2.11 2.83 3.46
C LEU A 67 -1.78 2.51 4.92
N VAL A 68 -2.75 1.88 5.59
CA VAL A 68 -2.66 1.43 6.98
C VAL A 68 -2.51 -0.10 7.04
N VAL A 69 -2.38 -0.66 8.23
CA VAL A 69 -1.96 -2.06 8.39
C VAL A 69 -3.07 -3.05 8.01
N ASN A 70 -4.26 -2.87 8.55
CA ASN A 70 -5.33 -3.87 8.54
C ASN A 70 -6.72 -3.25 8.50
N ALA A 71 -7.75 -4.11 8.38
CA ALA A 71 -9.15 -3.71 8.30
C ALA A 71 -9.65 -2.97 9.54
N ALA A 72 -9.15 -3.30 10.74
CA ALA A 72 -9.54 -2.61 11.97
C ALA A 72 -9.09 -1.14 11.94
N GLN A 73 -7.87 -0.87 11.48
CA GLN A 73 -7.38 0.50 11.30
C GLN A 73 -8.13 1.24 10.19
N VAL A 74 -8.46 0.57 9.07
CA VAL A 74 -9.30 1.17 8.01
C VAL A 74 -10.66 1.57 8.57
N ASN A 75 -11.33 0.69 9.33
CA ASN A 75 -12.62 0.99 9.95
C ASN A 75 -12.50 2.11 10.99
N ALA A 76 -11.45 2.14 11.80
CA ALA A 76 -11.23 3.21 12.78
C ALA A 76 -11.05 4.58 12.10
N VAL A 77 -10.26 4.64 11.02
CA VAL A 77 -10.04 5.87 10.25
C VAL A 77 -11.32 6.34 9.56
N LEU A 78 -12.08 5.44 8.94
CA LEU A 78 -13.27 5.81 8.16
C LEU A 78 -14.52 6.01 9.01
N PHE A 79 -14.74 5.15 10.00
CA PHE A 79 -16.02 5.00 10.69
C PHE A 79 -15.92 5.00 12.23
N GLY A 80 -14.74 5.27 12.79
CA GLY A 80 -14.57 5.39 14.24
C GLY A 80 -15.30 6.61 14.82
N GLU A 81 -15.11 6.87 16.11
CA GLU A 81 -15.72 8.00 16.82
C GLU A 81 -15.48 9.35 16.13
N ASN A 82 -14.30 9.52 15.54
CA ASN A 82 -13.92 10.67 14.71
C ASN A 82 -13.67 10.25 13.25
N GLY A 83 -14.48 9.31 12.75
CA GLY A 83 -14.31 8.72 11.43
C GLY A 83 -14.43 9.74 10.31
N LEU A 84 -13.57 9.61 9.29
CA LEU A 84 -13.51 10.55 8.17
C LEU A 84 -14.72 10.48 7.24
N ALA A 85 -15.29 9.29 7.03
CA ALA A 85 -16.23 9.03 5.94
C ALA A 85 -17.49 9.94 5.99
N PRO A 86 -18.13 10.19 7.15
CA PRO A 86 -19.28 11.10 7.24
C PRO A 86 -18.97 12.56 6.88
N HIS A 87 -17.70 12.97 6.89
CA HIS A 87 -17.27 14.32 6.57
C HIS A 87 -16.83 14.49 5.11
N LEU A 88 -16.79 13.42 4.32
CA LEU A 88 -16.42 13.50 2.91
C LEU A 88 -17.61 13.95 2.06
N LYS A 89 -17.31 14.62 0.94
CA LYS A 89 -18.35 14.99 -0.03
C LYS A 89 -18.84 13.74 -0.78
N PRO A 90 -20.11 13.71 -1.22
CA PRO A 90 -20.59 12.67 -2.13
C PRO A 90 -19.67 12.49 -3.35
N ASN A 91 -19.51 11.25 -3.79
CA ASN A 91 -18.61 10.83 -4.88
C ASN A 91 -17.10 11.01 -4.62
N THR A 92 -16.68 11.30 -3.38
CA THR A 92 -15.25 11.18 -3.02
C THR A 92 -14.81 9.72 -3.17
N ALA A 93 -13.67 9.51 -3.80
CA ALA A 93 -13.14 8.16 -4.02
C ALA A 93 -12.17 7.76 -2.90
N VAL A 94 -12.38 6.59 -2.31
CA VAL A 94 -11.57 6.02 -1.24
C VAL A 94 -10.82 4.81 -1.80
N MET A 95 -9.51 4.95 -1.97
CA MET A 95 -8.60 3.88 -2.34
C MET A 95 -8.12 3.17 -1.09
N VAL A 96 -8.48 1.89 -0.94
CA VAL A 96 -8.03 1.08 0.19
C VAL A 96 -6.89 0.19 -0.29
N SER A 97 -5.69 0.44 0.24
CA SER A 97 -4.46 -0.27 -0.14
C SER A 97 -3.86 -1.11 0.99
N SER A 98 -4.58 -1.22 2.10
CA SER A 98 -4.26 -2.11 3.22
C SER A 98 -4.42 -3.57 2.82
N THR A 99 -3.61 -4.47 3.40
CA THR A 99 -3.80 -5.91 3.18
C THR A 99 -4.94 -6.39 4.08
N ILE A 100 -6.09 -6.69 3.47
CA ILE A 100 -7.33 -7.09 4.16
C ILE A 100 -7.97 -8.30 3.47
N SER A 101 -8.96 -8.91 4.12
CA SER A 101 -9.75 -9.98 3.50
C SER A 101 -10.71 -9.42 2.44
N ALA A 102 -11.17 -10.27 1.53
CA ALA A 102 -12.18 -9.89 0.55
C ALA A 102 -13.51 -9.49 1.24
N GLN A 103 -13.88 -10.21 2.31
CA GLN A 103 -15.08 -9.92 3.09
C GLN A 103 -14.98 -8.55 3.78
N ASP A 104 -13.82 -8.21 4.35
CA ASP A 104 -13.61 -6.89 4.94
C ASP A 104 -13.71 -5.78 3.88
N ALA A 105 -13.10 -5.98 2.71
CA ALA A 105 -13.17 -5.02 1.62
C ALA A 105 -14.63 -4.76 1.18
N GLN A 106 -15.41 -5.82 1.03
CA GLN A 106 -16.83 -5.75 0.68
C GLN A 106 -17.65 -5.01 1.76
N ALA A 107 -17.44 -5.34 3.03
CA ALA A 107 -18.12 -4.69 4.15
C ALA A 107 -17.79 -3.20 4.25
N ILE A 108 -16.52 -2.82 4.04
CA ILE A 108 -16.09 -1.42 4.00
C ILE A 108 -16.75 -0.70 2.82
N SER A 109 -16.77 -1.32 1.64
CA SER A 109 -17.39 -0.73 0.45
C SER A 109 -18.89 -0.51 0.61
N GLN A 110 -19.59 -1.41 1.30
CA GLN A 110 -21.03 -1.25 1.58
C GLN A 110 -21.27 0.02 2.41
N LYS A 111 -20.55 0.17 3.53
CA LYS A 111 -20.66 1.35 4.40
C LYS A 111 -20.30 2.66 3.68
N LEU A 112 -19.29 2.63 2.80
CA LEU A 112 -18.94 3.79 1.97
C LEU A 112 -20.06 4.14 0.98
N THR A 113 -20.66 3.13 0.35
CA THR A 113 -21.77 3.32 -0.60
C THR A 113 -22.99 3.94 0.08
N GLU A 114 -23.32 3.53 1.31
CA GLU A 114 -24.41 4.11 2.11
C GLU A 114 -24.24 5.62 2.36
N LEU A 115 -22.99 6.11 2.35
CA LEU A 115 -22.64 7.52 2.47
C LEU A 115 -22.47 8.23 1.11
N GLY A 116 -22.77 7.55 0.00
CA GLY A 116 -22.60 8.08 -1.36
C GLY A 116 -21.14 8.22 -1.78
N LEU A 117 -20.23 7.44 -1.20
CA LEU A 117 -18.81 7.43 -1.51
C LEU A 117 -18.45 6.25 -2.44
N LEU A 118 -17.32 6.36 -3.13
CA LEU A 118 -16.82 5.34 -4.04
C LEU A 118 -15.63 4.64 -3.40
N MET A 119 -15.54 3.31 -3.53
CA MET A 119 -14.37 2.56 -3.10
C MET A 119 -13.61 2.01 -4.31
N LEU A 120 -12.28 2.02 -4.20
CA LEU A 120 -11.40 1.17 -5.00
C LEU A 120 -10.62 0.26 -4.05
N ASP A 121 -10.86 -1.05 -4.16
CA ASP A 121 -10.07 -2.08 -3.48
C ASP A 121 -8.75 -2.24 -4.25
N ALA A 122 -7.67 -1.66 -3.75
CA ALA A 122 -6.45 -1.45 -4.52
C ALA A 122 -5.18 -1.74 -3.70
N PRO A 123 -4.98 -2.97 -3.22
CA PRO A 123 -3.73 -3.36 -2.58
C PRO A 123 -2.53 -3.16 -3.52
N VAL A 124 -1.38 -2.91 -2.89
CA VAL A 124 -0.13 -2.57 -3.59
C VAL A 124 0.99 -3.58 -3.36
N SER A 125 1.96 -3.60 -4.28
CA SER A 125 3.20 -4.38 -4.19
C SER A 125 4.37 -3.59 -4.77
N GLY A 126 5.60 -4.02 -4.47
CA GLY A 126 6.84 -3.39 -4.95
C GLY A 126 7.80 -2.89 -3.87
N GLY A 127 7.37 -2.90 -2.60
CA GLY A 127 8.18 -2.47 -1.47
C GLY A 127 8.48 -0.97 -1.43
N ALA A 128 9.25 -0.56 -0.42
CA ALA A 128 9.54 0.85 -0.14
C ALA A 128 10.26 1.56 -1.30
N ALA A 129 11.14 0.86 -2.02
CA ALA A 129 11.88 1.41 -3.15
C ALA A 129 10.94 1.83 -4.30
N LYS A 130 10.05 0.93 -4.74
CA LYS A 130 9.07 1.28 -5.79
C LYS A 130 8.06 2.31 -5.33
N ALA A 131 7.67 2.29 -4.05
CA ALA A 131 6.80 3.34 -3.50
C ALA A 131 7.46 4.72 -3.54
N ALA A 132 8.75 4.81 -3.18
CA ALA A 132 9.49 6.07 -3.23
C ALA A 132 9.69 6.61 -4.65
N ALA A 133 9.72 5.73 -5.65
CA ALA A 133 9.81 6.08 -7.07
C ALA A 133 8.46 6.41 -7.72
N GLY A 134 7.32 6.21 -7.04
CA GLY A 134 6.00 6.33 -7.65
C GLY A 134 5.68 5.18 -8.63
N GLU A 135 6.35 4.04 -8.47
CA GLU A 135 6.30 2.91 -9.39
C GLU A 135 5.65 1.66 -8.77
N MET A 136 4.72 1.84 -7.82
CA MET A 136 4.05 0.70 -7.20
C MET A 136 3.28 -0.11 -8.23
N THR A 137 3.16 -1.41 -7.96
CA THR A 137 2.19 -2.26 -8.67
C THR A 137 0.88 -2.24 -7.89
N VAL A 138 -0.18 -1.76 -8.54
CA VAL A 138 -1.52 -1.69 -7.97
C VAL A 138 -2.35 -2.83 -8.56
N MET A 139 -2.98 -3.64 -7.70
CA MET A 139 -3.88 -4.74 -8.10
C MET A 139 -5.28 -4.37 -7.65
N ALA A 140 -6.03 -3.69 -8.52
CA ALA A 140 -7.26 -3.00 -8.13
C ALA A 140 -8.52 -3.64 -8.69
N SER A 141 -9.57 -3.64 -7.89
CA SER A 141 -10.95 -3.89 -8.33
C SER A 141 -11.91 -2.82 -7.82
N GLY A 142 -12.98 -2.61 -8.57
CA GLY A 142 -13.99 -1.58 -8.30
C GLY A 142 -14.59 -1.00 -9.58
N SER A 143 -15.58 -0.12 -9.42
CA SER A 143 -16.32 0.43 -10.55
C SER A 143 -15.44 1.29 -11.46
N ALA A 144 -15.83 1.40 -12.74
CA ALA A 144 -15.19 2.31 -13.69
C ALA A 144 -15.18 3.77 -13.19
N GLN A 145 -16.21 4.17 -12.44
CA GLN A 145 -16.29 5.49 -11.83
C GLN A 145 -15.22 5.71 -10.76
N ALA A 146 -14.98 4.72 -9.88
CA ALA A 146 -13.93 4.78 -8.87
C ALA A 146 -12.55 4.88 -9.53
N PHE A 147 -12.29 4.06 -10.57
CA PHE A 147 -11.05 4.16 -11.35
C PHE A 147 -10.87 5.53 -12.00
N ALA A 148 -11.91 6.07 -12.65
CA ALA A 148 -11.84 7.37 -13.30
C ALA A 148 -11.57 8.50 -12.29
N LYS A 149 -12.21 8.44 -11.12
CA LYS A 149 -12.00 9.42 -10.04
C LYS A 149 -10.59 9.34 -9.46
N LEU A 150 -10.02 8.14 -9.30
CA LEU A 150 -8.67 7.93 -8.76
C LEU A 150 -7.56 7.97 -9.81
N GLN A 151 -7.87 8.17 -11.09
CA GLN A 151 -6.86 8.17 -12.15
C GLN A 151 -5.69 9.14 -11.88
N PRO A 152 -5.90 10.39 -11.41
CA PRO A 152 -4.78 11.28 -11.08
C PRO A 152 -3.85 10.72 -9.99
N VAL A 153 -4.40 9.99 -9.01
CA VAL A 153 -3.63 9.35 -7.95
C VAL A 153 -2.89 8.13 -8.50
N LEU A 154 -3.58 7.28 -9.28
CA LEU A 154 -2.99 6.09 -9.89
C LEU A 154 -1.83 6.46 -10.84
N ASP A 155 -1.99 7.52 -11.64
CA ASP A 155 -0.93 8.06 -12.51
C ASP A 155 0.29 8.54 -11.71
N ALA A 156 0.09 9.04 -10.49
CA ALA A 156 1.17 9.54 -9.64
C ALA A 156 1.91 8.43 -8.91
N VAL A 157 1.21 7.38 -8.46
CA VAL A 157 1.77 6.42 -7.49
C VAL A 157 2.13 5.05 -8.09
N ALA A 158 1.69 4.76 -9.31
CA ALA A 158 1.80 3.43 -9.89
C ALA A 158 2.61 3.42 -11.20
N GLY A 159 3.55 2.48 -11.28
CA GLY A 159 4.21 2.11 -12.54
C GLY A 159 3.36 1.13 -13.35
N LYS A 160 2.50 0.37 -12.68
CA LYS A 160 1.55 -0.54 -13.32
C LYS A 160 0.28 -0.68 -12.49
N VAL A 161 -0.87 -0.55 -13.16
CA VAL A 161 -2.19 -0.83 -12.60
C VAL A 161 -2.78 -2.06 -13.29
N TYR A 162 -3.11 -3.09 -12.51
CA TYR A 162 -3.92 -4.21 -12.93
C TYR A 162 -5.36 -3.94 -12.51
N ARG A 163 -6.28 -3.89 -13.49
CA ARG A 163 -7.72 -3.83 -13.25
C ARG A 163 -8.26 -5.25 -13.21
N VAL A 164 -8.33 -5.80 -12.01
CA VAL A 164 -8.64 -7.22 -11.75
C VAL A 164 -10.11 -7.53 -12.08
N GLY A 165 -11.01 -6.58 -11.83
CA GLY A 165 -12.43 -6.71 -12.11
C GLY A 165 -13.23 -5.58 -11.47
N GLU A 166 -14.55 -5.60 -11.67
CA GLU A 166 -15.43 -4.58 -11.09
C GLU A 166 -15.83 -4.89 -9.63
N GLU A 167 -15.82 -6.16 -9.24
CA GLU A 167 -16.25 -6.59 -7.92
C GLU A 167 -15.22 -6.27 -6.83
N ILE A 168 -15.65 -5.59 -5.78
CA ILE A 168 -14.85 -5.35 -4.58
C ILE A 168 -14.50 -6.69 -3.90
N GLY A 169 -13.25 -6.83 -3.47
CA GLY A 169 -12.71 -8.04 -2.86
C GLY A 169 -11.81 -8.84 -3.81
N LEU A 170 -11.92 -8.63 -5.13
CA LEU A 170 -11.01 -9.26 -6.09
C LEU A 170 -9.57 -8.73 -5.97
N GLY A 171 -9.39 -7.42 -5.76
CA GLY A 171 -8.08 -6.83 -5.48
C GLY A 171 -7.45 -7.45 -4.23
N ALA A 172 -8.19 -7.46 -3.12
CA ALA A 172 -7.80 -8.10 -1.87
C ALA A 172 -7.46 -9.59 -2.07
N THR A 173 -8.28 -10.34 -2.82
CA THR A 173 -8.04 -11.76 -3.12
C THR A 173 -6.73 -11.97 -3.87
N VAL A 174 -6.45 -11.17 -4.91
CA VAL A 174 -5.18 -11.22 -5.64
C VAL A 174 -4.01 -10.94 -4.70
N LYS A 175 -4.15 -9.98 -3.79
CA LYS A 175 -3.10 -9.69 -2.80
C LYS A 175 -2.87 -10.84 -1.84
N ILE A 176 -3.92 -11.53 -1.39
CA ILE A 176 -3.78 -12.72 -0.55
C ILE A 176 -3.05 -13.85 -1.30
N ILE A 177 -3.40 -14.12 -2.56
CA ILE A 177 -2.68 -15.08 -3.40
C ILE A 177 -1.19 -14.69 -3.52
N HIS A 178 -0.92 -13.41 -3.75
CA HIS A 178 0.44 -12.90 -3.82
C HIS A 178 1.22 -13.07 -2.50
N GLN A 179 0.56 -12.86 -1.35
CA GLN A 179 1.19 -13.05 -0.03
C GLN A 179 1.37 -14.53 0.33
N LEU A 180 0.50 -15.43 -0.12
CA LEU A 180 0.69 -16.87 -0.01
C LEU A 180 1.97 -17.29 -0.74
N LEU A 181 2.12 -16.89 -2.00
CA LEU A 181 3.34 -17.17 -2.78
C LEU A 181 4.58 -16.61 -2.08
N ALA A 182 4.49 -15.39 -1.53
CA ALA A 182 5.58 -14.80 -0.79
C ALA A 182 6.00 -15.65 0.42
N GLY A 183 5.04 -16.13 1.21
CA GLY A 183 5.29 -17.01 2.36
C GLY A 183 5.97 -18.32 1.95
N VAL A 184 5.45 -18.97 0.91
CA VAL A 184 6.03 -20.23 0.38
C VAL A 184 7.46 -20.03 -0.08
N HIS A 185 7.74 -18.97 -0.86
CA HIS A 185 9.09 -18.69 -1.34
C HIS A 185 10.08 -18.37 -0.21
N ILE A 186 9.65 -17.66 0.83
CA ILE A 186 10.50 -17.36 1.99
C ILE A 186 10.85 -18.65 2.73
N ALA A 187 9.87 -19.52 2.98
CA ALA A 187 10.09 -20.79 3.67
C ALA A 187 11.05 -21.69 2.87
N ALA A 188 10.77 -21.90 1.58
CA ALA A 188 11.64 -22.70 0.71
C ALA A 188 13.06 -22.13 0.59
N GLY A 189 13.20 -20.80 0.51
CA GLY A 189 14.50 -20.13 0.51
C GLY A 189 15.28 -20.35 1.81
N ALA A 190 14.61 -20.24 2.96
CA ALA A 190 15.25 -20.47 4.26
C ALA A 190 15.72 -21.92 4.42
N GLU A 191 14.90 -22.90 4.01
CA GLU A 191 15.28 -24.33 4.02
C GLU A 191 16.46 -24.61 3.09
N ALA A 192 16.48 -24.02 1.89
CA ALA A 192 17.59 -24.15 0.96
C ALA A 192 18.91 -23.59 1.53
N MET A 193 18.86 -22.43 2.17
CA MET A 193 20.02 -21.81 2.83
C MET A 193 20.50 -22.65 4.03
N ALA A 194 19.59 -23.20 4.82
CA ALA A 194 19.94 -24.09 5.93
C ALA A 194 20.59 -25.40 5.43
N LEU A 195 20.11 -25.97 4.32
CA LEU A 195 20.71 -27.13 3.68
C LEU A 195 22.14 -26.83 3.18
N ALA A 196 22.34 -25.67 2.56
CA ALA A 196 23.66 -25.22 2.12
C ALA A 196 24.64 -25.10 3.30
N ALA A 197 24.22 -24.45 4.40
CA ALA A 197 25.01 -24.36 5.63
C ALA A 197 25.38 -25.75 6.18
N LYS A 198 24.40 -26.67 6.22
CA LYS A 198 24.63 -28.04 6.72
C LYS A 198 25.61 -28.83 5.85
N ALA A 199 25.61 -28.57 4.54
CA ALA A 199 26.53 -29.17 3.58
C ALA A 199 27.93 -28.51 3.55
N GLY A 200 28.14 -27.43 4.31
CA GLY A 200 29.40 -26.69 4.33
C GLY A 200 29.60 -25.75 3.14
N ILE A 201 28.52 -25.39 2.43
CA ILE A 201 28.56 -24.44 1.31
C ILE A 201 28.45 -23.01 1.87
N PRO A 202 29.33 -22.07 1.47
CA PRO A 202 29.22 -20.66 1.86
C PRO A 202 27.88 -20.04 1.44
N LEU A 203 27.23 -19.34 2.35
CA LEU A 203 25.87 -18.80 2.13
C LEU A 203 25.84 -17.64 1.14
N ASP A 204 26.89 -16.82 1.09
CA ASP A 204 27.09 -15.78 0.08
C ASP A 204 27.16 -16.36 -1.33
N LEU A 205 27.95 -17.44 -1.51
CA LEU A 205 28.03 -18.18 -2.76
C LEU A 205 26.68 -18.80 -3.12
N MET A 206 26.00 -19.45 -2.17
CA MET A 206 24.69 -20.06 -2.42
C MET A 206 23.64 -19.00 -2.82
N TYR A 207 23.65 -17.84 -2.15
CA TYR A 207 22.78 -16.71 -2.48
C TYR A 207 23.02 -16.23 -3.92
N GLU A 208 24.27 -16.06 -4.32
CA GLU A 208 24.63 -15.66 -5.69
C GLU A 208 24.16 -16.70 -6.72
N VAL A 209 24.38 -17.99 -6.45
CA VAL A 209 23.96 -19.08 -7.34
C VAL A 209 22.44 -19.07 -7.55
N VAL A 210 21.64 -19.02 -6.48
CA VAL A 210 20.18 -19.02 -6.61
C VAL A 210 19.69 -17.76 -7.31
N THR A 211 20.21 -16.60 -6.97
CA THR A 211 19.82 -15.30 -7.57
C THR A 211 19.98 -15.31 -9.09
N ASN A 212 21.01 -16.00 -9.60
CA ASN A 212 21.32 -16.07 -11.03
C ASN A 212 20.80 -17.35 -11.72
N ALA A 213 19.97 -18.16 -11.05
CA ALA A 213 19.45 -19.42 -11.57
C ALA A 213 17.92 -19.50 -11.51
N ALA A 214 17.35 -20.54 -12.13
CA ALA A 214 15.91 -20.72 -12.26
C ALA A 214 15.17 -20.95 -10.92
N GLY A 215 15.89 -21.28 -9.84
CA GLY A 215 15.31 -21.41 -8.49
C GLY A 215 15.01 -20.08 -7.80
N ASN A 216 15.30 -18.95 -8.45
CA ASN A 216 15.16 -17.64 -7.87
C ASN A 216 13.70 -17.22 -7.62
N SER A 217 13.50 -16.34 -6.64
CA SER A 217 12.31 -15.52 -6.49
C SER A 217 12.69 -14.17 -5.91
N TRP A 218 11.88 -13.14 -6.16
CA TRP A 218 12.12 -11.82 -5.54
C TRP A 218 12.21 -11.89 -4.01
N MET A 219 11.44 -12.80 -3.38
CA MET A 219 11.50 -13.01 -1.94
C MET A 219 12.82 -13.65 -1.49
N PHE A 220 13.41 -14.53 -2.30
CA PHE A 220 14.73 -15.08 -2.03
C PHE A 220 15.78 -13.96 -2.02
N GLU A 221 15.87 -13.18 -3.09
CA GLU A 221 16.81 -12.05 -3.20
C GLU A 221 16.66 -11.09 -2.01
N ASN A 222 15.42 -10.64 -1.75
CA ASN A 222 15.20 -9.64 -0.72
C ASN A 222 15.37 -10.19 0.70
N ARG A 223 15.02 -11.45 0.98
CA ARG A 223 15.00 -11.98 2.36
C ARG A 223 16.27 -12.75 2.72
N MET A 224 16.81 -13.54 1.82
CA MET A 224 18.01 -14.35 2.10
C MET A 224 19.27 -13.49 2.16
N LYS A 225 19.30 -12.32 1.52
CA LYS A 225 20.38 -11.35 1.72
C LYS A 225 20.57 -10.97 3.19
N HIS A 226 19.47 -10.80 3.94
CA HIS A 226 19.56 -10.52 5.38
C HIS A 226 20.13 -11.69 6.18
N VAL A 227 19.81 -12.93 5.79
CA VAL A 227 20.37 -14.15 6.39
C VAL A 227 21.88 -14.22 6.16
N VAL A 228 22.34 -13.92 4.94
CA VAL A 228 23.77 -13.83 4.60
C VAL A 228 24.47 -12.75 5.43
N ASP A 229 23.82 -11.60 5.63
CA ASP A 229 24.36 -10.48 6.39
C ASP A 229 24.30 -10.68 7.93
N GLY A 230 23.84 -11.85 8.41
CA GLY A 230 23.75 -12.18 9.84
C GLY A 230 22.56 -11.54 10.58
N GLY A 231 21.62 -10.93 9.85
CA GLY A 231 20.45 -10.25 10.41
C GLY A 231 19.18 -11.11 10.36
N LEU A 232 18.76 -11.65 11.51
CA LEU A 232 17.44 -12.27 11.69
C LEU A 232 16.34 -11.23 12.05
N HIS A 233 16.40 -10.03 11.50
CA HIS A 233 15.37 -9.03 11.79
C HIS A 233 14.07 -9.35 11.01
N PRO A 234 12.91 -9.47 11.68
CA PRO A 234 11.65 -9.68 10.99
C PRO A 234 11.32 -8.44 10.17
N ALA A 235 11.26 -8.59 8.86
CA ALA A 235 10.89 -7.52 7.93
C ALA A 235 9.37 -7.29 7.81
N PHE A 236 8.60 -7.88 8.72
CA PHE A 236 7.16 -7.73 8.87
C PHE A 236 6.84 -7.62 10.37
N ASN A 237 6.99 -6.43 10.93
CA ASN A 237 6.12 -6.06 12.04
C ASN A 237 4.85 -5.51 11.40
N GLY A 238 3.73 -6.16 11.70
CA GLY A 238 2.40 -5.62 11.39
C GLY A 238 2.24 -4.22 11.97
#